data_AF-A0A1F6CSW3-F1
#
_entry.id   AF-A0A1F6CSW3-F1
#
_cell.length_a   1.000
_cell.length_b   1.000
_cell.length_c   1.000
_cell.angle_alpha   90.00
_cell.angle_beta   90.00
_cell.angle_gamma   90.00
#
_symmetry.space_group_name_H-M   'P 1'
#
loop_
_entity.id
_entity.type
_entity.pdbx_description
1 polymer ?
#
loop_
_entity_poly.entity_id
_entity_poly.type
_entity_poly.pdbx_seq_one_letter_code
_entity_poly.pdbx_strand_id
1 'polypeptide(L)' 'MIKNQEEFEHTQEQISRLERVLATMKGEESPEDYRLLSESYIDQIRRMRREIDAYLGVMEGEAVA' A
#
# COMPACT_ATOMS: atom_id res chain seq x y z
N MET A 1 -2.43 12.74 0.83
CA MET A 1 -3.90 12.78 0.94
C MET A 1 -4.42 13.05 -0.44
N ILE A 2 -5.18 12.10 -0.99
CA ILE A 2 -5.73 12.10 -2.35
C ILE A 2 -6.88 13.10 -2.43
N LYS A 3 -6.92 13.90 -3.48
CA LYS A 3 -7.88 15.01 -3.67
C LYS A 3 -8.80 14.81 -4.87
N ASN A 4 -8.43 13.93 -5.79
CA ASN A 4 -9.12 13.74 -7.05
C ASN A 4 -8.87 12.33 -7.60
N GLN A 5 -9.57 12.02 -8.70
CA GLN A 5 -9.52 10.72 -9.35
C GLN A 5 -8.13 10.39 -9.95
N GLU A 6 -7.41 11.38 -10.47
CA GLU A 6 -6.07 11.19 -11.03
C GLU A 6 -5.06 10.78 -9.94
N GLU A 7 -5.07 11.48 -8.80
CA GLU A 7 -4.25 11.14 -7.64
C GLU A 7 -4.63 9.76 -7.06
N PHE A 8 -5.90 9.37 -7.13
CA PHE A 8 -6.37 8.04 -6.74
C PHE A 8 -5.78 6.96 -7.64
N GLU A 9 -5.91 7.10 -8.97
CA GLU A 9 -5.37 6.17 -9.96
C GLU A 9 -3.85 6.04 -9.82
N HIS A 10 -3.14 7.17 -9.70
CA HIS A 10 -1.70 7.16 -9.45
C HIS A 10 -1.31 6.47 -8.14
N THR A 11 -2.10 6.61 -7.08
CA THR A 11 -1.83 5.92 -5.82
C THR A 11 -2.02 4.40 -5.97
N GLN A 12 -3.05 3.97 -6.70
CA GLN A 12 -3.27 2.55 -7.01
C GLN A 12 -2.13 1.96 -7.87
N GLU A 13 -1.65 2.71 -8.86
CA GLU A 13 -0.51 2.31 -9.68
C GLU A 13 0.76 2.16 -8.85
N GLN A 14 1.01 3.10 -7.93
CA GLN A 14 2.17 3.03 -7.03
C GLN A 14 2.10 1.80 -6.11
N ILE A 15 0.94 1.52 -5.51
CA ILE A 15 0.73 0.29 -4.73
C ILE A 15 1.06 -0.94 -5.58
N SER A 16 0.49 -1.03 -6.78
CA SER A 16 0.70 -2.17 -7.68
C SER A 16 2.18 -2.38 -8.04
N ARG A 17 2.94 -1.30 -8.21
CA ARG A 17 4.39 -1.38 -8.47
C ARG A 17 5.15 -1.94 -7.28
N LEU A 18 4.87 -1.45 -6.06
CA LEU A 18 5.55 -1.94 -4.86
C LEU A 18 5.20 -3.40 -4.56
N GLU A 19 3.94 -3.80 -4.78
CA GLU A 19 3.51 -5.20 -4.64
C GLU A 19 4.24 -6.12 -5.62
N ARG A 20 4.49 -5.67 -6.86
CA ARG A 20 5.32 -6.43 -7.82
C ARG A 20 6.78 -6.56 -7.37
N VAL A 21 7.37 -5.49 -6.84
CA VAL A 21 8.74 -5.53 -6.28
C VAL A 21 8.82 -6.55 -5.14
N LEU A 22 7.86 -6.52 -4.21
CA LEU A 22 7.78 -7.50 -3.12
C LEU A 22 7.60 -8.94 -3.62
N ALA A 23 6.85 -9.14 -4.72
CA ALA A 23 6.69 -10.46 -5.31
C ALA A 23 8.00 -10.98 -5.92
N THR A 24 8.74 -10.13 -6.63
CA THR A 24 10.06 -10.47 -7.20
C THR A 24 11.07 -10.81 -6.10
N MET A 25 11.21 -9.96 -5.09
CA MET A 25 12.15 -10.17 -3.99
C MET A 25 11.89 -11.48 -3.24
N LYS A 26 10.63 -11.88 -3.09
CA LYS A 26 10.27 -13.13 -2.42
C LYS A 26 10.83 -14.38 -3.13
N GLY A 27 11.09 -14.31 -4.44
CA GLY A 27 11.68 -15.40 -5.21
C GLY A 27 13.21 -15.34 -5.35
N GLU A 28 13.80 -14.17 -5.15
CA GLU A 28 15.23 -13.92 -5.40
C GLU A 28 16.06 -13.82 -4.10
N GLU A 29 15.47 -13.30 -3.03
CA GLU A 29 16.18 -13.01 -1.77
C GLU A 29 16.08 -14.16 -0.77
N SER A 30 17.05 -14.21 0.17
CA SER A 30 16.94 -15.10 1.33
C SER A 30 15.74 -14.70 2.19
N PRO A 31 15.15 -15.61 2.99
CA PRO A 31 14.04 -15.25 3.88
C PRO A 31 14.36 -14.12 4.87
N GLU A 32 15.63 -14.02 5.30
CA GLU A 32 16.09 -12.98 6.22
C GLU A 32 16.19 -11.62 5.53
N ASP A 33 16.81 -11.59 4.34
CA ASP A 33 16.95 -10.37 3.54
C ASP A 33 15.59 -9.87 3.05
N TYR A 34 14.72 -10.78 2.61
CA TYR A 34 13.35 -10.46 2.23
C TYR A 34 12.60 -9.78 3.37
N ARG A 35 12.69 -10.31 4.60
CA ARG A 35 12.04 -9.73 5.78
C ARG A 35 12.56 -8.32 6.06
N LEU A 36 13.87 -8.12 6.02
CA LEU A 36 14.50 -6.82 6.29
C LEU A 36 14.14 -5.79 5.23
N LEU A 37 14.23 -6.15 3.96
CA LEU A 37 14.05 -5.24 2.84
C LEU A 37 12.56 -4.92 2.58
N SER A 38 11.66 -5.86 2.87
CA SER A 38 10.21 -5.70 2.63
C SER A 38 9.51 -4.71 3.58
N GLU A 39 10.07 -4.46 4.76
CA GLU A 39 9.42 -3.66 5.81
C GLU A 39 9.05 -2.25 5.32
N SER A 40 10.01 -1.56 4.68
CA SER A 40 9.78 -0.20 4.16
C SER A 40 8.71 -0.15 3.07
N TYR A 41 8.68 -1.14 2.17
CA TYR A 41 7.67 -1.24 1.12
C TYR A 41 6.28 -1.52 1.69
N ILE A 42 6.18 -2.40 2.69
CA ILE A 42 4.91 -2.74 3.35
C ILE A 42 4.33 -1.51 4.05
N ASP A 43 5.15 -0.73 4.75
CA ASP A 43 4.69 0.48 5.44
C ASP A 43 4.25 1.57 4.46
N GLN A 44 4.94 1.71 3.32
CA GLN A 44 4.52 2.61 2.26
C GLN A 44 3.17 2.19 1.65
N ILE A 45 2.97 0.89 1.37
CA ILE A 45 1.70 0.35 0.87
C ILE A 45 0.58 0.62 1.89
N ARG A 46 0.80 0.33 3.18
CA ARG A 46 -0.18 0.59 4.25
C ARG A 46 -0.58 2.05 4.33
N ARG A 47 0.40 2.97 4.22
CA ARG A 47 0.11 4.40 4.18
C ARG A 47 -0.76 4.77 2.98
N MET A 48 -0.39 4.33 1.77
CA MET A 48 -1.15 4.63 0.55
C MET A 48 -2.57 4.05 0.58
N ARG A 49 -2.76 2.84 1.12
CA ARG A 49 -4.09 2.25 1.32
C ARG A 49 -4.95 3.09 2.25
N ARG A 50 -4.40 3.58 3.38
CA ARG A 50 -5.13 4.52 4.25
C ARG A 50 -5.51 5.82 3.54
N GLU A 51 -4.67 6.32 2.63
CA GLU A 51 -5.01 7.51 1.84
C GLU A 51 -6.16 7.22 0.86
N ILE A 52 -6.22 6.01 0.29
CA ILE A 52 -7.34 5.52 -0.52
C ILE A 52 -8.61 5.38 0.33
N ASP A 53 -8.54 4.72 1.49
CA ASP A 53 -9.70 4.51 2.36
C ASP A 53 -10.30 5.85 2.80
N ALA A 54 -9.45 6.83 3.13
CA ALA A 54 -9.86 8.19 3.46
C ALA A 54 -10.55 8.89 2.27
N TYR A 55 -10.02 8.74 1.05
CA TYR A 55 -10.62 9.30 -0.15
C TYR A 55 -11.97 8.68 -0.51
N LEU A 56 -12.09 7.36 -0.35
CA LEU A 56 -13.33 6.61 -0.61
C LEU A 56 -14.36 6.75 0.53
N GLY A 57 -13.99 7.35 1.67
CA GLY A 57 -14.87 7.48 2.83
C GLY A 57 -15.14 6.17 3.57
N VAL A 58 -14.24 5.17 3.45
CA VAL A 58 -14.39 3.82 4.03
C VAL A 58 -13.63 3.69 5.36
N MET A 59 -13.25 4.80 5.99
CA MET A 59 -12.59 4.80 7.29
C MET A 59 -13.53 4.15 8.33
N GLU A 60 -13.20 2.94 8.80
CA GLU A 60 -13.94 2.28 9.88
C GLU A 60 -13.99 3.19 11.12
N GLY A 61 -15.18 3.66 11.46
CA GLY A 61 -15.36 4.57 12.57
C GLY A 61 -16.76 5.08 12.87
N GLU A 62 -17.85 4.51 12.35
CA GLU A 62 -19.18 4.61 12.97
C GLU A 62 -19.92 3.28 12.82
N ALA A 63 -19.63 2.35 13.73
CA ALA A 63 -20.64 1.38 14.13
C ALA A 63 -21.78 2.18 14.77
N VAL A 64 -22.88 2.36 14.04
CA VAL A 64 -24.14 2.80 14.61
C VAL A 64 -24.68 1.63 15.43
N ALA A 65 -24.40 1.64 16.73
CA ALA A 65 -25.08 0.83 17.75
C ALA A 65 -25.11 1.59 19.07
#